data_AF-A0A661ACH9-F1
#
_entry.id   AF-A0A661ACH9-F1
#
_cell.length_a   1.000
_cell.length_b   1.000
_cell.length_c   1.000
_cell.angle_alpha   90.00
_cell.angle_beta   90.00
_cell.angle_gamma   90.00
#
_symmetry.space_group_name_H-M   'P 1'
#
loop_
_entity.id
_entity.type
_entity.pdbx_description
1 polymer ?
#
loop_
_entity_poly.entity_id
_entity_poly.type
_entity_poly.pdbx_seq_one_letter_code
_entity_poly.pdbx_strand_id
1 'polypeptide(L)'
;MLYRDSGVDIEKGEEAVKRIKSLVERTLSSRVIKGVGPFSSLYDFGKEVIVASADGIGTKILVAIKAKRYKNLGKDIVNHCVNDI
;
A
#
# COMPACT_ATOMS: atom_id res chain seq x y z
N MET A 1 -6.73 -27.73 -11.52
CA MET A 1 -7.09 -26.35 -11.17
C MET A 1 -5.87 -25.73 -10.54
N LEU A 2 -5.25 -24.77 -11.22
CA LEU A 2 -4.09 -24.03 -10.69
C LEU A 2 -4.58 -22.94 -9.73
N TYR A 3 -3.75 -22.56 -8.77
CA TYR A 3 -4.04 -21.42 -7.87
C TYR A 3 -4.29 -20.12 -8.65
N ARG A 4 -3.71 -20.02 -9.85
CA ARG A 4 -3.95 -18.94 -10.80
C ARG A 4 -5.39 -18.88 -11.33
N ASP A 5 -6.07 -20.02 -11.41
CA ASP A 5 -7.43 -20.12 -11.93
C ASP A 5 -8.47 -19.54 -10.95
N SER A 6 -8.09 -19.32 -9.67
CA SER A 6 -8.90 -18.57 -8.71
C SER A 6 -8.68 -17.04 -8.78
N GLY A 7 -7.87 -16.59 -9.75
CA GLY A 7 -7.55 -15.17 -9.95
C GLY A 7 -6.31 -14.69 -9.19
N VAL A 8 -5.56 -15.58 -8.54
CA VAL A 8 -4.35 -15.22 -7.78
C VAL A 8 -3.09 -15.60 -8.53
N ASP A 9 -2.35 -14.60 -8.99
CA ASP A 9 -1.09 -14.76 -9.69
C ASP A 9 0.08 -14.36 -8.79
N ILE A 10 0.73 -15.35 -8.17
CA ILE A 10 1.82 -15.15 -7.19
C ILE A 10 3.01 -14.44 -7.85
N GLU A 11 3.40 -14.89 -9.05
CA GLU A 11 4.55 -14.32 -9.77
C GLU A 11 4.34 -12.84 -10.10
N LYS A 12 3.14 -12.47 -10.56
CA LYS A 12 2.80 -11.06 -10.79
C LYS A 12 2.78 -10.26 -9.49
N GLY A 13 2.33 -10.86 -8.39
CA GLY A 13 2.40 -10.24 -7.07
C GLY A 13 3.84 -9.92 -6.66
N GLU A 14 4.74 -10.89 -6.80
CA GLU A 14 6.17 -10.70 -6.49
C GLU A 14 6.83 -9.67 -7.41
N GLU A 15 6.50 -9.67 -8.70
CA GLU A 15 7.00 -8.67 -9.65
C GLU A 15 6.55 -7.25 -9.24
N ALA A 16 5.28 -7.09 -8.88
CA ALA A 16 4.75 -5.80 -8.42
C ALA A 16 5.50 -5.31 -7.17
N VAL A 17 5.73 -6.20 -6.18
CA VAL A 17 6.50 -5.90 -4.97
C VAL A 17 7.94 -5.48 -5.32
N LYS A 18 8.62 -6.22 -6.22
CA LYS A 18 9.98 -5.88 -6.66
C LYS A 18 10.06 -4.48 -7.28
N ARG A 19 9.07 -4.10 -8.09
CA ARG A 19 9.04 -2.79 -8.78
C ARG A 19 8.87 -1.60 -7.83
N ILE A 20 8.14 -1.76 -6.73
CA ILE A 20 7.88 -0.67 -5.77
C ILE A 20 8.88 -0.63 -4.61
N LYS A 21 9.73 -1.65 -4.46
CA LYS A 21 10.64 -1.81 -3.32
C LYS A 21 11.46 -0.55 -3.02
N SER A 22 12.10 0.05 -4.04
CA SER A 22 12.92 1.25 -3.86
C SER A 22 12.11 2.49 -3.47
N LEU A 23 10.83 2.56 -3.83
CA LEU A 23 9.94 3.66 -3.44
C LEU A 23 9.53 3.51 -1.97
N VAL A 24 9.22 2.29 -1.53
CA VAL A 24 8.88 1.98 -0.14
C VAL A 24 10.08 2.18 0.78
N GLU A 25 11.28 1.77 0.37
CA GLU A 25 12.48 1.91 1.18
C GLU A 25 12.78 3.37 1.55
N ARG A 26 12.36 4.33 0.71
CA ARG A 26 12.51 5.77 0.96
C ARG A 26 11.57 6.31 2.03
N THR A 27 10.53 5.58 2.42
CA THR A 27 9.55 6.03 3.42
C THR A 27 9.83 5.47 4.82
N LEU A 28 10.90 4.71 4.99
CA LEU A 28 11.18 4.01 6.24
C LEU A 28 11.83 4.95 7.26
N SER A 29 11.40 4.83 8.51
CA SER A 29 12.05 5.47 9.66
C SER A 29 12.90 4.46 10.43
N SER A 30 13.68 4.95 11.41
CA SER A 30 14.49 4.12 12.31
C SER A 30 13.68 3.17 13.19
N ARG A 31 12.37 3.41 13.34
CA ARG A 31 11.44 2.58 14.14
C ARG A 31 10.82 1.42 13.37
N VAL A 32 11.10 1.31 12.06
CA VAL A 32 10.59 0.21 11.23
C VAL A 32 11.47 -1.03 11.38
N ILE A 33 10.86 -2.17 11.74
CA ILE A 33 11.51 -3.48 11.79
C ILE A 33 11.12 -4.26 10.53
N LYS A 34 12.11 -4.53 9.67
CA LYS A 34 11.96 -5.24 8.40
C LYS A 34 11.94 -6.76 8.58
N GLY A 35 11.57 -7.47 7.51
CA GLY A 35 11.80 -8.93 7.40
C GLY A 35 10.66 -9.81 7.89
N VAL A 36 9.48 -9.24 8.11
CA VAL A 36 8.29 -9.98 8.58
C VAL A 36 7.49 -10.59 7.43
N GLY A 37 7.68 -10.12 6.20
CA GLY A 37 7.07 -10.71 5.02
C GLY A 37 7.48 -10.00 3.73
N PRO A 38 6.92 -10.41 2.57
CA PRO A 38 7.31 -9.89 1.26
C PRO A 38 6.99 -8.40 1.08
N PHE A 39 5.96 -7.90 1.77
CA PHE A 39 5.55 -6.49 1.75
C PHE A 39 5.18 -5.93 3.14
N SER A 40 5.30 -6.73 4.20
CA SER A 40 4.96 -6.33 5.56
C SER A 40 6.20 -5.90 6.36
N SER A 41 5.97 -5.09 7.38
CA SER A 41 6.97 -4.68 8.37
C SER A 41 6.28 -4.41 9.70
N LEU A 42 7.05 -4.41 10.79
CA LEU A 42 6.55 -3.97 12.10
C LEU A 42 7.01 -2.53 12.35
N TYR A 43 6.29 -1.83 13.20
CA TYR A 43 6.63 -0.48 13.64
C TYR A 43 6.65 -0.42 15.16
N ASP A 44 7.72 0.12 15.73
CA ASP A 44 7.84 0.29 17.19
C ASP A 44 7.20 1.60 17.67
N PHE A 45 6.05 1.47 18.33
CA PHE A 45 5.30 2.57 18.97
C PHE A 45 5.62 2.74 20.47
N GLY A 46 6.52 1.95 21.06
CA GLY A 46 6.85 2.04 22.48
C GLY A 46 5.62 2.06 23.41
N LYS A 47 5.40 3.17 24.12
CA LYS A 47 4.27 3.39 25.05
C LYS A 47 3.26 4.43 24.53
N GLU A 48 3.26 4.69 23.23
CA GLU A 48 2.43 5.71 22.59
C GLU A 48 0.98 5.21 22.43
N VAL A 49 0.02 6.14 22.38
CA VAL A 49 -1.39 5.82 22.05
C VAL A 49 -1.54 5.80 20.54
N ILE A 50 -2.24 4.78 20.02
CA ILE A 50 -2.42 4.57 18.59
C ILE A 50 -3.82 5.00 18.17
N VAL A 51 -3.90 5.85 17.16
CA VAL A 51 -5.13 6.17 16.41
C VAL A 51 -4.96 5.59 15.00
N ALA A 52 -6.02 4.98 14.48
CA ALA A 52 -6.02 4.39 13.15
C ALA A 52 -7.26 4.83 12.37
N SER A 53 -7.07 5.17 11.09
CA SER A 53 -8.14 5.36 10.11
C SER A 53 -7.96 4.42 8.93
N ALA A 54 -9.06 4.09 8.26
CA ALA A 54 -9.07 3.24 7.08
C ALA A 54 -10.09 3.78 6.06
N ASP A 55 -9.57 4.35 4.97
CA ASP A 55 -10.38 5.01 3.95
C ASP A 55 -10.12 4.49 2.54
N GLY A 56 -11.08 4.76 1.65
CA GLY A 56 -10.98 4.48 0.22
C GLY A 56 -10.96 5.76 -0.61
N ILE A 57 -10.48 5.65 -1.85
CA ILE A 57 -10.52 6.76 -2.83
C ILE A 57 -11.95 7.02 -3.34
N GLY A 58 -12.80 6.00 -3.31
CA GLY A 58 -14.18 6.08 -3.83
C GLY A 58 -14.27 6.17 -5.35
N THR A 59 -15.34 6.79 -5.85
CA THR A 59 -15.71 6.82 -7.27
C THR A 59 -14.72 7.58 -8.17
N LYS A 60 -13.77 8.33 -7.60
CA LYS A 60 -12.67 8.95 -8.36
C LYS A 60 -11.83 7.92 -9.13
N ILE A 61 -11.80 6.66 -8.68
CA ILE A 61 -11.18 5.54 -9.43
C ILE A 61 -11.79 5.42 -10.83
N LEU A 62 -13.11 5.59 -10.98
CA LEU A 62 -13.80 5.49 -12.28
C LEU A 62 -13.34 6.60 -13.24
N VAL A 63 -13.10 7.80 -12.72
CA VAL A 63 -12.58 8.93 -13.49
C VAL A 63 -11.15 8.65 -13.96
N ALA A 64 -10.30 8.14 -13.06
CA ALA A 64 -8.92 7.79 -13.38
C ALA A 64 -8.81 6.69 -14.45
N ILE A 65 -9.69 5.68 -14.41
CA ILE A 65 -9.79 4.64 -15.43
C ILE A 65 -10.19 5.25 -16.79
N LYS A 66 -11.27 6.05 -16.81
CA LYS A 66 -11.73 6.72 -18.04
C LYS A 66 -10.65 7.61 -18.65
N ALA A 67 -9.88 8.31 -17.81
CA ALA A 67 -8.80 9.18 -18.23
C ALA A 67 -7.47 8.45 -18.51
N LYS A 68 -7.38 7.13 -18.24
CA LYS A 68 -6.13 6.35 -18.26
C LYS A 68 -4.99 7.00 -17.46
N ARG A 69 -5.30 7.60 -16.32
CA ARG A 69 -4.37 8.40 -15.49
C ARG A 69 -4.43 7.97 -14.02
N TYR A 70 -3.42 7.23 -13.56
CA TYR A 70 -3.40 6.61 -12.22
C TYR A 70 -2.43 7.25 -11.23
N LYS A 71 -1.52 8.11 -11.71
CA LYS A 71 -0.33 8.60 -10.96
C LYS A 71 -0.64 9.18 -9.58
N ASN A 72 -1.82 9.80 -9.40
CA ASN A 72 -2.17 10.50 -8.16
C ASN A 72 -3.06 9.70 -7.21
N LEU A 73 -3.61 8.56 -7.65
CA LEU A 73 -4.52 7.75 -6.82
C LEU A 73 -3.85 7.28 -5.52
N GLY A 74 -2.57 6.91 -5.57
CA GLY A 74 -1.80 6.53 -4.38
C GLY A 74 -1.62 7.68 -3.38
N LYS A 75 -1.60 8.94 -3.84
CA LYS A 75 -1.57 10.09 -2.94
C LYS A 75 -2.96 10.38 -2.35
N ASP A 76 -4.00 10.23 -3.18
CA ASP A 76 -5.37 10.44 -2.75
C ASP A 76 -5.75 9.51 -1.58
N ILE A 77 -5.42 8.21 -1.67
CA ILE A 77 -5.74 7.25 -0.59
C ILE A 77 -4.99 7.56 0.71
N VAL A 78 -3.71 7.95 0.63
CA VAL A 78 -2.92 8.32 1.80
C VAL A 78 -3.52 9.58 2.45
N ASN A 79 -3.85 10.59 1.65
CA ASN A 79 -4.40 11.85 2.13
C ASN A 79 -5.78 11.69 2.78
N HIS A 80 -6.62 10.76 2.32
CA HIS A 80 -7.89 10.48 2.98
C HIS A 80 -7.66 9.96 4.40
N CYS A 81 -6.78 8.96 4.59
CA CYS A 81 -6.53 8.41 5.92
C CYS A 81 -5.83 9.40 6.87
N VAL A 82 -4.81 10.14 6.41
CA VAL A 82 -4.00 10.99 7.30
C VAL A 82 -4.66 12.32 7.67
N ASN A 83 -5.66 12.77 6.92
CA ASN A 83 -6.36 14.02 7.22
C ASN A 83 -7.49 13.85 8.24
N ASP A 84 -7.90 12.61 8.51
CA ASP A 84 -8.98 12.27 9.45
C ASP A 84 -8.47 12.06 10.90
N ILE A 85 -7.16 12.11 11.11
CA ILE A 85 -6.48 11.94 12.41
C ILE A 85 -5.52 13.09 12.69
#